data_AF-A0A4U9DG88-F1
#
_entry.id   AF-A0A4U9DG88-F1
#
_cell.length_a   1.000
_cell.length_b   1.000
_cell.length_c   1.000
_cell.angle_alpha   90.00
_cell.angle_beta   90.00
_cell.angle_gamma   90.00
#
_symmetry.space_group_name_H-M   'P 1'
#
loop_
_entity.id
_entity.type
_entity.pdbx_description
1 polymer ?
#
loop_
_entity_poly.entity_id
_entity_poly.type
_entity_poly.pdbx_seq_one_letter_code
_entity_poly.pdbx_strand_id
1 'polypeptide(L)'
;MQEERLPVILVVGIKLGCINHALLTAQAVRQAGLPLVGWIANDVQPPGKRHSEYLATLKRLLPAPMLGEIPWLEEASPAGRPRPVPRS
;
A
#
# COMPACT_ATOMS: atom_id res chain seq x y z
N MET A 1 3.73 -22.75 19.21
CA MET A 1 4.28 -21.68 18.37
C MET A 1 3.40 -20.47 18.57
N GLN A 2 3.95 -19.32 18.99
CA GLN A 2 3.18 -18.10 19.13
C GLN A 2 2.99 -17.50 17.72
N GLU A 3 1.78 -17.58 17.17
CA GLU A 3 1.40 -16.82 15.98
C GLU A 3 1.07 -15.39 16.44
N GLU A 4 1.99 -14.46 16.20
CA GLU A 4 1.73 -13.05 16.51
C GLU A 4 0.64 -12.50 15.58
N ARG A 5 -0.50 -12.10 16.15
CA ARG A 5 -1.60 -11.44 15.42
C ARG A 5 -1.26 -9.98 15.15
N LEU A 6 -0.22 -9.74 14.35
CA LEU A 6 0.22 -8.39 14.02
C LEU A 6 -0.73 -7.71 13.04
N PRO A 7 -1.09 -6.42 13.26
CA PRO A 7 -1.83 -5.65 12.28
C PRO A 7 -1.01 -5.46 10.99
N VAL A 8 -1.66 -5.64 9.85
CA VAL A 8 -1.05 -5.61 8.52
C VAL A 8 -1.32 -4.28 7.84
N ILE A 9 -0.27 -3.69 7.26
CA ILE A 9 -0.37 -2.59 6.29
C ILE A 9 0.03 -3.14 4.92
N LEU A 10 -0.84 -2.97 3.93
CA LEU A 10 -0.57 -3.42 2.56
C LEU A 10 0.03 -2.29 1.71
N VAL A 11 1.23 -2.48 1.16
CA VAL A 11 1.80 -1.54 0.19
C VAL A 11 1.50 -2.03 -1.23
N VAL A 12 0.80 -1.23 -2.03
CA VAL A 12 0.37 -1.56 -3.38
C VAL A 12 1.18 -0.75 -4.39
N GLY A 13 2.05 -1.41 -5.15
CA GLY A 13 2.74 -0.80 -6.28
C GLY A 13 1.76 -0.51 -7.42
N ILE A 14 1.55 0.75 -7.77
CA ILE A 14 0.56 1.17 -8.78
C ILE A 14 1.10 0.90 -10.19
N LYS A 15 0.61 -0.19 -10.79
CA LYS A 15 0.90 -0.62 -12.16
C LYS A 15 -0.20 -1.54 -12.69
N LEU A 16 -0.17 -1.88 -13.98
CA LEU A 16 -1.08 -2.87 -14.53
C LEU A 16 -0.97 -4.20 -13.73
N GLY A 17 -2.12 -4.77 -13.37
CA GLY A 17 -2.22 -5.96 -12.53
C GLY A 17 -2.30 -5.71 -11.03
N CYS A 18 -2.03 -4.49 -10.55
CA CYS A 18 -2.00 -4.18 -9.11
C CYS A 18 -3.34 -4.47 -8.40
N ILE A 19 -4.47 -4.26 -9.07
CA ILE A 19 -5.81 -4.53 -8.51
C ILE A 19 -5.93 -6.01 -8.12
N ASN A 20 -5.60 -6.92 -9.03
CA ASN A 20 -5.71 -8.35 -8.77
C ASN A 20 -4.79 -8.78 -7.61
N HIS A 21 -3.53 -8.35 -7.65
CA HIS A 21 -2.58 -8.67 -6.58
C HIS A 21 -3.02 -8.12 -5.23
N ALA A 22 -3.48 -6.85 -5.18
CA ALA A 22 -3.93 -6.24 -3.94
C ALA A 22 -5.13 -6.99 -3.33
N LEU A 23 -6.08 -7.43 -4.16
CA LEU A 23 -7.24 -8.20 -3.70
C LEU A 23 -6.87 -9.59 -3.22
N LEU A 24 -6.00 -10.30 -3.95
CA LEU A 24 -5.51 -11.61 -3.54
C LEU A 24 -4.74 -11.53 -2.22
N THR A 25 -3.89 -10.52 -2.04
CA THR A 25 -3.17 -10.31 -0.78
C THR A 25 -4.13 -9.94 0.36
N ALA A 26 -5.07 -9.02 0.14
CA ALA A 26 -6.07 -8.67 1.16
C ALA A 26 -6.93 -9.89 1.58
N GLN A 27 -7.28 -10.75 0.62
CA GLN A 27 -7.99 -11.99 0.90
C GLN A 27 -7.12 -12.96 1.72
N ALA A 28 -5.83 -13.13 1.37
CA ALA A 28 -4.92 -13.98 2.12
C ALA A 28 -4.71 -13.48 3.57
N VAL A 29 -4.53 -12.18 3.77
CA VAL A 29 -4.45 -11.55 5.10
C VAL A 29 -5.71 -11.84 5.92
N ARG A 30 -6.89 -11.68 5.31
CA ARG A 30 -8.17 -11.98 5.97
C ARG A 30 -8.31 -13.47 6.30
N GLN A 31 -7.91 -14.36 5.40
CA GLN A 31 -7.95 -15.82 5.62
C GLN A 31 -6.99 -16.25 6.74
N ALA A 32 -5.86 -15.55 6.93
CA ALA A 32 -4.96 -15.74 8.05
C ALA A 32 -5.51 -15.19 9.39
N GLY A 33 -6.71 -14.59 9.40
CA GLY A 33 -7.31 -14.02 10.60
C GLY A 33 -6.60 -12.76 11.11
N LEU A 34 -5.81 -12.10 10.26
CA LEU A 34 -5.05 -10.90 10.60
C LEU A 34 -5.83 -9.63 10.21
N PRO A 35 -5.76 -8.56 11.02
CA PRO A 35 -6.43 -7.30 10.70
C PRO A 35 -5.62 -6.50 9.66
N LEU A 36 -6.23 -6.20 8.52
CA LEU A 36 -5.70 -5.25 7.55
C LEU A 36 -6.12 -3.82 7.96
N VAL A 37 -5.20 -3.08 8.58
CA VAL A 37 -5.51 -1.77 9.20
C VAL A 37 -5.41 -0.59 8.22
N GLY A 38 -4.80 -0.81 7.06
CA GLY A 38 -4.69 0.20 6.02
C GLY A 38 -3.83 -0.25 4.86
N TRP A 39 -3.78 0.60 3.83
CA TRP A 39 -2.93 0.37 2.68
C TRP A 39 -2.33 1.67 2.14
N ILE A 40 -1.19 1.55 1.46
CA ILE A 40 -0.42 2.66 0.89
C ILE A 40 -0.31 2.42 -0.61
N ALA A 41 -0.63 3.43 -1.42
CA ALA A 41 -0.30 3.44 -2.83
C ALA A 41 1.16 3.84 -3.02
N ASN A 42 1.90 3.10 -3.83
CA ASN A 42 3.29 3.42 -4.16
C ASN A 42 3.44 3.51 -5.68
N ASP A 43 3.75 4.69 -6.19
CA ASP A 43 3.97 4.90 -7.61
C ASP A 43 5.36 4.39 -8.02
N VAL A 44 5.40 3.16 -8.53
CA VAL A 44 6.64 2.47 -8.94
C VAL A 44 7.16 2.92 -10.31
N GLN A 45 6.38 3.71 -11.03
CA GLN A 45 6.68 4.25 -12.35
C GLN A 45 6.00 5.63 -12.46
N PRO A 46 6.42 6.48 -13.42
CA PRO A 46 5.74 7.74 -13.68
C PRO A 46 4.23 7.53 -13.85
N PRO A 47 3.38 8.33 -13.16
CA PRO A 47 1.93 8.13 -13.20
C PRO A 47 1.41 8.29 -14.63
N GLY A 48 0.81 7.23 -15.16
CA GLY A 48 0.15 7.23 -16.46
C GLY A 48 -1.27 7.79 -16.41
N LYS A 49 -1.93 7.91 -17.57
CA LYS A 49 -3.27 8.50 -17.71
C LYS A 49 -4.37 7.87 -16.84
N ARG A 50 -4.22 6.60 -16.44
CA ARG A 50 -5.23 5.82 -15.69
C ARG A 50 -4.93 5.70 -14.20
N HIS A 51 -3.94 6.41 -13.70
CA HIS A 51 -3.51 6.32 -12.29
C HIS A 51 -4.67 6.60 -11.31
N SER A 52 -5.45 7.66 -11.56
CA SER A 52 -6.63 8.00 -10.76
C SER A 52 -7.70 6.90 -10.77
N GLU A 53 -7.92 6.24 -11.91
CA GLU A 53 -8.86 5.13 -12.06
C GLU A 53 -8.42 3.89 -11.27
N TYR A 54 -7.12 3.59 -11.25
CA TYR A 54 -6.55 2.53 -10.41
C TYR A 54 -6.79 2.83 -8.93
N LEU A 55 -6.47 4.04 -8.47
CA LEU A 55 -6.67 4.44 -7.08
C LEU A 55 -8.14 4.40 -6.68
N ALA A 56 -9.04 4.91 -7.52
CA ALA A 56 -10.49 4.86 -7.27
C ALA A 56 -10.98 3.41 -7.15
N THR A 57 -10.49 2.52 -8.02
CA THR A 57 -10.85 1.10 -7.98
C THR A 57 -10.34 0.42 -6.70
N LEU A 58 -9.08 0.66 -6.33
CA LEU A 58 -8.50 0.10 -5.11
C LEU A 58 -9.20 0.62 -3.85
N LYS A 59 -9.48 1.93 -3.76
CA LYS A 59 -10.24 2.54 -2.65
C LYS A 59 -11.63 1.91 -2.48
N ARG A 60 -12.28 1.54 -3.58
CA ARG A 60 -13.61 0.90 -3.55
C ARG A 60 -13.56 -0.57 -3.12
N LEU A 61 -12.51 -1.30 -3.53
CA LEU A 61 -12.48 -2.76 -3.38
C LEU A 61 -11.69 -3.24 -2.16
N LEU A 62 -10.70 -2.49 -1.68
CA LEU A 62 -9.91 -2.87 -0.52
C LEU A 62 -10.69 -2.58 0.78
N PRO A 63 -10.85 -3.56 1.68
CA PRO A 63 -11.60 -3.41 2.92
C PRO A 63 -10.77 -2.74 4.03
N ALA A 64 -10.04 -1.67 3.69
CA ALA A 64 -9.18 -0.94 4.61
C ALA A 64 -8.96 0.51 4.12
N PRO A 65 -8.73 1.47 5.02
CA PRO A 65 -8.50 2.86 4.63
C PRO A 65 -7.19 3.02 3.85
N MET A 66 -7.18 3.91 2.86
CA MET A 66 -5.95 4.37 2.22
C MET A 66 -5.26 5.34 3.18
N LEU A 67 -4.04 4.99 3.60
CA LEU A 67 -3.25 5.78 4.54
C LEU A 67 -2.48 6.92 3.84
N GLY A 68 -2.21 6.75 2.55
CA GLY A 68 -1.50 7.74 1.77
C GLY A 68 -0.98 7.18 0.45
N GLU A 69 -0.28 8.04 -0.26
CA GLU A 69 0.33 7.77 -1.54
C GLU A 69 1.78 8.24 -1.53
N ILE A 70 2.68 7.38 -2.00
CA ILE A 70 4.09 7.68 -2.18
C ILE A 70 4.29 7.97 -3.66
N PRO A 71 4.64 9.22 -4.04
CA PRO A 71 4.82 9.59 -5.42
C PRO A 71 6.07 8.93 -6.01
N TRP A 72 6.10 8.82 -7.33
CA TRP A 72 7.27 8.33 -8.04
C TRP A 72 8.45 9.30 -7.89
N LEU A 73 9.63 8.76 -7.58
CA LEU A 73 10.88 9.51 -7.43
C LEU A 73 11.87 9.01 -8.49
N GLU A 74 12.25 9.89 -9.43
CA GLU A 74 13.09 9.56 -10.59
C GLU A 74 14.51 9.12 -10.23
N GLU A 75 14.99 9.52 -9.06
CA GLU A 75 16.20 9.03 -8.42
C GLU A 75 16.02 9.25 -6.92
N ALA A 76 16.50 8.32 -6.08
CA ALA A 76 16.59 8.53 -4.65
C ALA A 76 17.64 9.61 -4.36
N SER A 77 17.27 10.88 -4.56
CA SER A 77 18.09 12.00 -4.10
C SER A 77 18.26 11.83 -2.58
N PRO A 78 19.49 11.91 -2.04
CA PRO A 78 19.77 11.65 -0.62
C PRO A 78 19.04 12.58 0.36
N ALA A 79 18.27 13.56 -0.13
CA ALA A 79 17.44 14.48 0.64
C ALA A 79 16.22 13.83 1.33
N GLY A 80 15.89 12.56 1.02
CA GLY A 80 14.71 11.86 1.52
C GLY A 80 14.90 11.04 2.81
N ARG A 81 15.88 11.32 3.68
CA ARG A 81 15.94 10.64 4.99
C ARG A 81 14.65 10.98 5.76
N PRO A 82 13.80 10.01 6.13
CA PRO A 82 12.68 10.29 7.02
C PRO A 82 13.22 10.94 8.29
N ARG A 83 12.67 12.10 8.67
CA ARG A 83 13.01 12.74 9.95
C ARG A 83 12.84 11.69 11.05
N PRO A 84 13.82 11.52 11.96
CA PRO A 84 13.69 10.55 13.04
C PRO A 84 12.41 10.84 13.80
N VAL A 85 11.54 9.85 13.90
CA VAL A 85 10.31 9.91 14.69
C VAL A 85 10.75 10.19 16.13
N PRO A 86 10.31 11.30 16.76
CA PRO A 86 10.69 11.59 18.14
C PRO A 86 10.20 10.43 19.02
N ARG A 87 11.14 9.77 19.69
CA ARG A 87 10.81 8.77 20.71
C ARG A 87 10.25 9.53 21.91
N SER A 88 8.97 9.35 22.19
CA SER A 88 8.34 9.69 23.47
C SER A 88 8.77 8.70 24.54
#